data_AF-A0A8T4ZWI8-F1
#
_entry.id   AF-A0A8T4ZWI8-F1
#
_cell.length_a   1.000
_cell.length_b   1.000
_cell.length_c   1.000
_cell.angle_alpha   90.00
_cell.angle_beta   90.00
_cell.angle_gamma   90.00
#
_symmetry.space_group_name_H-M   'P 1'
#
loop_
_entity.id
_entity.type
_entity.pdbx_description
1 polymer ?
#
loop_
_entity_poly.entity_id
_entity_poly.type
_entity_poly.pdbx_seq_one_letter_code
_entity_poly.pdbx_strand_id
1 'polypeptide(L)' 'MGNLEKSIECAVSLIGGVDNLVEGGDTILLKPNYNTSDPFPGSSDPKFIKAIIKSLYEAGA' A
#
# COMPACT_ATOMS: atom_id res chain seq x y z
N MET A 1 12.04 11.79 12.25
CA MET A 1 11.63 10.44 11.81
C MET A 1 10.27 10.56 11.13
N GLY A 2 10.10 10.00 9.93
CA GLY A 2 8.82 10.03 9.20
C GLY A 2 7.87 8.93 9.68
N ASN A 3 6.56 9.19 9.64
CA ASN A 3 5.53 8.18 9.90
C ASN A 3 5.10 7.59 8.55
N LEU A 4 5.39 6.31 8.34
CA LEU A 4 5.15 5.61 7.08
C LEU A 4 3.69 5.62 6.65
N GLU A 5 2.76 5.35 7.57
CA GLU A 5 1.32 5.31 7.28
C GLU A 5 0.82 6.70 6.84
N LYS A 6 1.22 7.76 7.55
CA LYS A 6 0.87 9.15 7.17
C LYS A 6 1.46 9.55 5.82
N SER A 7 2.66 9.08 5.50
CA SER A 7 3.28 9.35 4.19
C SER A 7 2.52 8.65 3.06
N ILE A 8 2.06 7.42 3.28
CA ILE A 8 1.23 6.67 2.33
C ILE A 8 -0.13 7.37 2.14
N GLU A 9 -0.81 7.70 3.23
CA GLU A 9 -2.11 8.41 3.22
C GLU A 9 -2.02 9.73 2.44
N CYS A 10 -0.97 10.52 2.70
CA CYS A 10 -0.70 11.75 1.97
C CYS A 10 -0.48 11.47 0.47
N ALA A 11 0.35 10.50 0.10
CA ALA A 11 0.62 10.19 -1.30
C ALA A 11 -0.62 9.69 -2.05
N VAL A 12 -1.44 8.86 -1.42
CA VAL A 12 -2.66 8.29 -2.03
C VAL A 12 -3.76 9.36 -2.14
N SER A 13 -3.92 10.25 -1.15
CA SER A 13 -4.90 11.34 -1.22
C SER A 13 -4.62 12.33 -2.36
N LEU A 14 -3.33 12.58 -2.68
CA LEU A 14 -2.94 13.42 -3.80
C LEU A 14 -3.37 12.87 -5.18
N ILE A 15 -3.61 11.56 -5.30
CA ILE A 15 -4.07 10.91 -6.54
C ILE A 15 -5.56 10.53 -6.51
N GLY A 16 -6.30 10.99 -5.49
CA GLY A 16 -7.74 10.78 -5.39
C GLY A 16 -8.20 9.93 -4.20
N GLY A 17 -7.30 9.36 -3.40
CA GLY A 17 -7.68 8.56 -2.24
C GLY A 17 -7.98 7.09 -2.56
N VAL A 18 -7.94 6.25 -1.52
CA VAL A 18 -8.17 4.80 -1.64
C VAL A 18 -9.63 4.46 -1.92
N ASP A 19 -10.56 5.30 -1.46
CA ASP A 19 -12.01 5.11 -1.64
C ASP A 19 -12.45 5.21 -3.11
N ASN A 20 -11.63 5.81 -3.99
CA ASN A 20 -11.87 5.82 -5.44
C ASN A 20 -11.42 4.53 -6.14
N LEU A 21 -10.72 3.64 -5.44
CA LEU A 21 -10.27 2.33 -5.94
C LEU A 21 -11.10 1.18 -5.37
N VAL A 22 -11.49 1.26 -4.10
CA VAL A 22 -12.05 0.13 -3.34
C VAL A 22 -13.58 0.21 -3.30
N GLU A 23 -14.24 -0.82 -3.80
CA GLU A 23 -15.65 -1.10 -3.51
C GLU A 23 -15.77 -2.17 -2.41
N GLY A 24 -16.85 -2.10 -1.61
CA GLY A 24 -17.02 -2.99 -0.46
C GLY A 24 -17.10 -4.47 -0.87
N GLY A 25 -16.16 -5.28 -0.38
CA GLY A 25 -16.02 -6.72 -0.67
C GLY A 25 -15.09 -7.04 -1.85
N ASP A 26 -14.32 -6.07 -2.35
CA ASP A 26 -13.41 -6.25 -3.48
C ASP A 26 -12.22 -7.16 -3.18
N THR A 27 -12.00 -8.15 -4.05
CA THR A 27 -10.73 -8.90 -4.04
C THR A 27 -9.65 -8.16 -4.83
N ILE A 28 -8.74 -7.50 -4.12
CA ILE A 28 -7.64 -6.73 -4.71
C ILE A 28 -6.31 -7.52 -4.69
N LEU A 29 -5.69 -7.67 -5.87
CA LEU A 29 -4.34 -8.23 -5.98
C LEU A 29 -3.27 -7.14 -5.77
N LEU A 30 -2.61 -7.17 -4.62
CA LEU A 30 -1.41 -6.34 -4.39
C LEU A 30 -0.16 -7.06 -4.90
N LYS A 31 0.49 -6.52 -5.93
CA LYS A 31 1.71 -7.09 -6.53
C LYS A 31 2.97 -6.36 -6.02
N PRO A 32 3.67 -6.85 -4.97
CA PRO A 32 4.94 -6.26 -4.56
C PRO A 32 6.00 -6.45 -5.65
N ASN A 33 7.06 -5.64 -5.58
CA ASN A 33 8.28 -5.95 -6.32
C ASN A 33 9.13 -6.90 -5.48
N TYR A 34 9.14 -8.18 -5.84
CA TYR A 34 9.92 -9.24 -5.17
C TYR A 34 10.70 -10.06 -6.23
N ASN A 35 11.23 -9.36 -7.23
CA ASN A 35 11.80 -9.99 -8.43
C ASN A 35 13.21 -10.55 -8.20
N THR A 36 13.88 -10.20 -7.10
CA THR A 36 15.24 -10.65 -6.76
C THR A 36 15.39 -10.77 -5.24
N SER A 37 16.43 -11.49 -4.78
CA SER A 37 16.82 -11.56 -3.36
C SER A 37 17.56 -10.30 -2.89
N ASP A 38 17.56 -9.23 -3.69
CA ASP A 38 18.34 -8.04 -3.40
C ASP A 38 17.78 -7.30 -2.19
N PRO A 39 18.67 -6.77 -1.33
CA PRO A 39 18.24 -5.91 -0.24
C PRO A 39 17.56 -4.65 -0.80
N PHE A 40 16.68 -4.03 0.00
CA PHE A 40 16.10 -2.73 -0.32
C PHE A 40 17.20 -1.74 -0.79
N PRO A 41 17.00 -1.02 -1.91
CA PRO A 41 15.74 -0.81 -2.63
C PRO A 41 15.41 -1.82 -3.75
N GLY A 42 16.14 -2.94 -3.87
CA GLY A 42 15.89 -3.95 -4.90
C GLY A 42 14.57 -4.72 -4.77
N SER A 43 13.95 -4.69 -3.58
CA SER A 43 12.66 -5.31 -3.27
C SER A 43 11.81 -4.38 -2.41
N SER A 44 10.49 -4.55 -2.44
CA SER A 44 9.56 -3.77 -1.62
C SER A 44 9.72 -4.10 -0.13
N ASP A 45 9.80 -3.06 0.72
CA ASP A 45 9.86 -3.21 2.19
C ASP A 45 8.57 -3.90 2.71
N PRO A 46 8.68 -5.02 3.47
CA PRO A 46 7.53 -5.67 4.08
C PRO A 46 6.63 -4.76 4.93
N LYS A 47 7.19 -3.75 5.60
CA LYS A 47 6.42 -2.77 6.38
C LYS A 47 5.59 -1.86 5.48
N PHE A 48 6.13 -1.47 4.33
CA PHE A 48 5.38 -0.71 3.32
C PHE A 48 4.23 -1.55 2.77
N ILE A 49 4.49 -2.80 2.40
CA ILE A 49 3.46 -3.72 1.90
C ILE A 49 2.35 -3.91 2.94
N LYS A 50 2.69 -4.13 4.21
CA LYS A 50 1.71 -4.28 5.28
C LYS A 50 0.84 -3.02 5.47
N ALA A 51 1.43 -1.83 5.35
CA ALA A 51 0.69 -0.57 5.48
C ALA A 51 -0.31 -0.38 4.33
N ILE A 52 0.05 -0.74 3.10
CA ILE A 52 -0.87 -0.71 1.94
C ILE A 52 -2.01 -1.71 2.14
N ILE A 53 -1.71 -2.94 2.56
CA ILE A 53 -2.72 -3.97 2.84
C ILE A 53 -3.73 -3.46 3.88
N LYS A 54 -3.24 -2.88 4.98
CA LYS A 54 -4.11 -2.29 6.02
C LYS A 54 -5.01 -1.20 5.46
N SER A 55 -4.46 -0.28 4.67
CA SER A 55 -5.23 0.82 4.06
C SER A 55 -6.34 0.31 3.13
N LEU A 56 -6.11 -0.77 2.38
CA LEU A 56 -7.12 -1.36 1.49
C LEU A 56 -8.23 -2.07 2.28
N TYR A 57 -7.87 -2.83 3.32
CA TYR A 57 -8.86 -3.48 4.20
C TYR A 57 -9.71 -2.46 4.97
N GLU A 58 -9.11 -1.37 5.46
CA GLU A 58 -9.84 -0.29 6.15
C GLU A 58 -10.81 0.44 5.22
N ALA A 59 -10.53 0.46 3.91
CA ALA A 59 -11.42 1.00 2.87
C ALA A 59 -12.53 0.01 2.43
N GLY A 60 -12.48 -1.25 2.86
CA GLY A 60 -13.54 -2.23 2.64
C GLY A 60 -13.27 -3.31 1.58
N ALA A 61 -12.02 -3.46 1.13
CA ALA A 61 -11.60 -4.60 0.30
C ALA A 61 -11.78 -5.93 1.06
#